data_AF-A0AAV3B402-F1
#
_entry.id   AF-A0AAV3B402-F1
#
_cell.length_a   1.000
_cell.length_b   1.000
_cell.length_c   1.000
_cell.angle_alpha   90.00
_cell.angle_beta   90.00
_cell.angle_gamma   90.00
#
_symmetry.space_group_name_H-M   'P 1'
#
loop_
_entity.id
_entity.type
_entity.pdbx_description
1 polymer ?
#
loop_
_entity_poly.entity_id
_entity_poly.type
_entity_poly.pdbx_seq_one_letter_code
_entity_poly.pdbx_strand_id
1 'polypeptide(L)'
;MWRAGMSEEIGRALFAVREKLQHAAATRAQNLPAVQPRLVAVSKTKPADMVIEAYRHGQRYFGENYVQELLEKASDANVLSSCPDIKWHFIGHLQKHNINKLVAVPNLHILETVDSVKLADKVNASWQKKASNEKLKVMVQVNTSSEESNSPFEFCPLLQKGKDDVEVGSTNVRVGSTIFGDRVYKKPAKGEANVASN
;
A
#
# COMPACT_ATOMS: atom_id res chain seq x y z
N MET A 1 28.66 6.19 7.42
CA MET A 1 28.14 7.57 7.39
C MET A 1 26.82 7.69 6.63
N TRP A 2 26.66 7.17 5.40
CA TRP A 2 25.42 7.35 4.62
C TRP A 2 24.14 6.75 5.25
N ARG A 3 24.22 5.55 5.86
CA ARG A 3 23.06 4.91 6.53
C ARG A 3 22.55 5.66 7.76
N ALA A 4 23.45 6.25 8.55
CA ALA A 4 23.07 7.01 9.75
C ALA A 4 22.31 8.29 9.38
N GLY A 5 22.82 9.05 8.40
CA GLY A 5 22.14 10.26 7.92
C GLY A 5 20.75 9.98 7.34
N MET A 6 20.62 8.91 6.54
CA MET A 6 19.32 8.47 6.00
C MET A 6 18.34 8.05 7.11
N SER A 7 18.80 7.29 8.11
CA SER A 7 17.95 6.85 9.22
C SER A 7 17.44 8.03 10.04
N GLU A 8 18.29 9.00 10.34
CA GLU A 8 17.87 10.22 11.04
C GLU A 8 16.86 11.04 10.23
N GLU A 9 17.06 11.18 8.92
CA GLU A 9 16.14 11.91 8.04
C GLU A 9 14.76 11.26 8.00
N ILE A 10 14.70 9.93 7.83
CA ILE A 10 13.45 9.16 7.85
C ILE A 10 12.75 9.30 9.20
N GLY A 11 13.51 9.20 10.31
CA GLY A 11 12.98 9.38 11.66
C GLY A 11 12.36 10.75 11.87
N ARG A 12 13.08 11.82 11.49
CA ARG A 12 12.57 13.21 11.55
C ARG A 12 11.31 13.40 10.69
N ALA A 13 11.30 12.87 9.47
CA ALA A 13 10.16 12.99 8.57
C ALA A 13 8.92 12.25 9.12
N LEU A 14 9.10 11.03 9.63
CA LEU A 14 8.01 10.26 10.26
C LEU A 14 7.45 10.96 11.48
N PHE A 15 8.32 11.50 12.34
CA PHE A 15 7.91 12.27 13.51
C PHE A 15 7.07 13.48 13.09
N ALA A 16 7.56 14.29 12.14
CA ALA A 16 6.84 15.46 11.65
C ALA A 16 5.46 15.13 11.05
N VAL A 17 5.32 14.02 10.32
CA VAL A 17 4.02 13.59 9.78
C VAL A 17 3.09 13.09 10.89
N ARG A 18 3.60 12.37 11.89
CA ARG A 18 2.80 11.92 13.04
C ARG A 18 2.29 13.08 13.87
N GLU A 19 3.10 14.11 14.11
CA GLU A 19 2.68 15.33 14.80
C GLU A 19 1.53 16.02 14.05
N LYS A 20 1.65 16.17 12.72
CA LYS A 20 0.56 16.72 11.88
C LYS A 20 -0.72 15.88 11.98
N LEU A 21 -0.58 14.56 12.01
CA LEU A 21 -1.71 13.64 12.13
C LEU A 21 -2.40 13.77 13.48
N GLN A 22 -1.63 13.83 14.57
CA GLN A 22 -2.15 14.02 15.92
C GLN A 22 -2.84 15.37 16.06
N HIS A 23 -2.22 16.44 15.54
CA HIS A 23 -2.81 17.77 15.55
C HIS A 23 -4.14 17.79 14.78
N ALA A 24 -4.20 17.24 13.56
CA ALA A 24 -5.43 17.16 12.79
C ALA A 24 -6.52 16.30 13.47
N ALA A 25 -6.13 15.22 14.14
CA ALA A 25 -7.05 14.39 14.91
C ALA A 25 -7.58 15.11 16.16
N ALA A 26 -6.78 15.98 16.78
CA ALA A 26 -7.15 16.76 17.96
C ALA A 26 -8.01 17.99 17.64
N THR A 27 -7.80 18.62 16.47
CA THR A 27 -8.52 19.83 16.04
C THR A 27 -9.78 19.55 15.21
N ARG A 28 -10.09 18.28 14.95
CA ARG A 28 -11.32 17.89 14.22
C ARG A 28 -12.57 18.38 14.94
N ALA A 29 -13.64 18.60 14.16
CA ALA A 29 -14.93 18.97 14.71
C ALA A 29 -15.48 17.87 15.67
N GLN A 30 -16.02 18.28 16.81
CA GLN A 30 -16.46 17.37 17.88
C GLN A 30 -17.64 16.46 17.47
N ASN A 31 -18.37 16.85 16.42
CA ASN A 31 -19.47 16.05 15.86
C ASN A 31 -19.00 14.92 14.93
N LEU A 32 -17.71 14.84 14.60
CA LEU A 32 -17.15 13.76 13.80
C LEU A 32 -16.66 12.61 14.68
N PRO A 33 -16.73 11.35 14.21
CA PRO A 33 -16.23 10.20 14.95
C PRO A 33 -14.77 10.35 15.40
N ALA A 34 -14.50 9.92 16.64
CA ALA A 34 -13.19 10.07 17.27
C ALA A 34 -12.16 9.02 16.83
N VAL A 35 -12.09 8.70 15.54
CA VAL A 35 -11.22 7.64 15.01
C VAL A 35 -9.80 8.17 14.85
N GLN A 36 -8.81 7.44 15.38
CA GLN A 36 -7.40 7.75 15.16
C GLN A 36 -7.02 7.36 13.72
N PRO A 37 -6.54 8.30 12.89
CA PRO A 37 -6.12 7.97 11.54
C PRO A 37 -4.91 7.04 11.54
N ARG A 38 -4.86 6.11 10.57
CA ARG A 38 -3.71 5.24 10.35
C ARG A 38 -2.73 5.90 9.38
N LEU A 39 -1.49 6.07 9.80
CA LEU A 39 -0.40 6.48 8.92
C LEU A 39 0.10 5.28 8.11
N VAL A 40 -0.09 5.31 6.79
CA VAL A 40 0.48 4.33 5.84
C VAL A 40 1.64 4.99 5.09
N ALA A 41 2.86 4.50 5.28
CA ALA A 41 4.05 5.04 4.62
C ALA A 41 4.20 4.42 3.22
N VAL A 42 3.97 5.21 2.16
CA VAL A 42 4.03 4.72 0.78
C VAL A 42 5.48 4.61 0.31
N SER A 43 6.00 3.38 0.21
CA SER A 43 7.41 3.07 -0.04
C SER A 43 7.71 2.68 -1.49
N LYS A 44 6.74 2.80 -2.41
CA LYS A 44 6.97 2.54 -3.83
C LYS A 44 8.19 3.27 -4.37
N THR A 45 8.96 2.59 -5.22
CA THR A 45 10.24 3.02 -5.78
C THR A 45 11.34 3.31 -4.76
N LYS A 46 11.18 2.94 -3.49
CA LYS A 46 12.21 3.10 -2.43
C LYS A 46 12.85 1.75 -2.11
N PRO A 47 14.16 1.70 -1.86
CA PRO A 47 14.84 0.44 -1.52
C PRO A 47 14.36 -0.13 -0.19
N ALA A 48 14.50 -1.45 -0.01
CA ALA A 48 14.14 -2.16 1.22
C ALA A 48 14.83 -1.58 2.47
N ASP A 49 16.07 -1.11 2.36
CA ASP A 49 16.80 -0.45 3.45
C ASP A 49 15.99 0.72 4.05
N MET A 50 15.30 1.53 3.23
CA MET A 50 14.48 2.65 3.75
C MET A 50 13.23 2.18 4.47
N VAL A 51 12.65 1.03 4.06
CA VAL A 51 11.52 0.40 4.76
C VAL A 51 11.99 -0.08 6.13
N ILE A 52 13.16 -0.71 6.21
CA ILE A 52 13.74 -1.20 7.46
C ILE A 52 14.05 -0.02 8.41
N GLU A 53 14.64 1.07 7.90
CA GLU A 53 14.87 2.26 8.75
C GLU A 53 13.56 2.88 9.25
N ALA A 54 12.56 3.06 8.38
CA ALA A 54 11.25 3.56 8.80
C ALA A 54 10.60 2.64 9.85
N TYR A 55 10.76 1.33 9.68
CA TYR A 55 10.27 0.33 10.62
C TYR A 55 10.93 0.44 12.00
N ARG A 56 12.25 0.68 12.04
CA ARG A 56 12.99 0.96 13.28
C ARG A 56 12.49 2.20 14.00
N HIS A 57 12.03 3.20 13.25
CA HIS A 57 11.33 4.39 13.79
C HIS A 57 9.85 4.16 14.11
N GLY A 58 9.45 2.90 14.35
CA GLY A 58 8.11 2.51 14.79
C GLY A 58 7.05 2.48 13.69
N GLN A 59 7.40 2.70 12.41
CA GLN A 59 6.44 2.54 11.33
C GLN A 59 6.09 1.06 11.14
N ARG A 60 4.82 0.74 10.91
CA ARG A 60 4.36 -0.63 10.70
C ARG A 60 3.58 -0.82 9.42
N TYR A 61 2.82 0.19 9.01
CA TYR A 61 1.97 0.12 7.84
C TYR A 61 2.67 0.74 6.63
N PHE A 62 2.85 -0.04 5.57
CA PHE A 62 3.56 0.38 4.36
C PHE A 62 2.70 0.15 3.12
N GLY A 63 2.70 1.11 2.21
CA GLY A 63 1.91 1.08 0.98
C GLY A 63 2.77 0.82 -0.26
N GLU A 64 2.39 -0.17 -1.07
CA GLU A 64 3.03 -0.47 -2.35
C GLU A 64 2.03 -0.41 -3.51
N ASN A 65 2.52 0.07 -4.66
CA ASN A 65 1.70 0.21 -5.88
C ASN A 65 1.87 -0.97 -6.85
N TYR A 66 3.02 -1.64 -6.84
CA TYR A 66 3.37 -2.65 -7.84
C TYR A 66 3.53 -4.00 -7.17
N VAL A 67 2.80 -5.02 -7.65
CA VAL A 67 2.78 -6.35 -7.01
C VAL A 67 4.16 -7.00 -7.00
N GLN A 68 4.93 -6.83 -8.08
CA GLN A 68 6.27 -7.38 -8.19
C GLN A 68 7.23 -6.73 -7.18
N GLU A 69 7.22 -5.39 -7.08
CA GLU A 69 8.05 -4.66 -6.10
C GLU A 69 7.67 -5.01 -4.65
N LEU A 70 6.36 -5.12 -4.37
CA LEU A 70 5.87 -5.55 -3.06
C LEU A 70 6.36 -6.95 -2.72
N LEU A 71 6.24 -7.90 -3.65
CA LEU A 71 6.68 -9.28 -3.43
C LEU A 71 8.19 -9.36 -3.20
N GLU A 72 8.98 -8.62 -3.99
CA GLU A 72 10.44 -8.54 -3.83
C GLU A 72 10.83 -7.99 -2.46
N LYS A 73 10.24 -6.88 -2.01
CA LYS A 73 10.51 -6.32 -0.67
C LYS A 73 10.05 -7.22 0.44
N ALA A 74 8.84 -7.77 0.33
CA ALA A 74 8.26 -8.60 1.38
C ALA A 74 8.97 -9.95 1.52
N SER A 75 9.60 -10.44 0.45
CA SER A 75 10.39 -11.69 0.46
C SER A 75 11.88 -11.48 0.71
N ASP A 76 12.34 -10.22 0.81
CA ASP A 76 13.73 -9.91 1.14
C ASP A 76 14.07 -10.42 2.55
N ALA A 77 15.18 -11.15 2.68
CA ALA A 77 15.57 -11.78 3.94
C ALA A 77 15.82 -10.77 5.07
N ASN A 78 16.30 -9.57 4.75
CA ASN A 78 16.52 -8.51 5.74
C ASN A 78 15.19 -7.92 6.21
N VAL A 79 14.22 -7.76 5.30
CA VAL A 79 12.87 -7.29 5.66
C VAL A 79 12.17 -8.32 6.52
N LEU A 80 12.19 -9.61 6.13
CA LEU A 80 11.56 -10.69 6.90
C LEU A 80 12.13 -10.81 8.32
N SER A 81 13.45 -10.69 8.47
CA SER A 81 14.10 -10.78 9.78
C SER A 81 13.98 -9.51 10.61
N SER A 82 14.10 -8.33 10.00
CA SER A 82 14.12 -7.06 10.72
C SER A 82 12.72 -6.47 10.98
N CYS A 83 11.72 -6.88 10.19
CA CYS A 83 10.37 -6.31 10.20
C CYS A 83 9.28 -7.40 10.34
N PRO A 84 9.30 -8.23 11.41
CA PRO A 84 8.47 -9.42 11.52
C PRO A 84 6.96 -9.15 11.51
N ASP A 85 6.53 -8.00 12.03
CA ASP A 85 5.12 -7.59 12.13
C ASP A 85 4.74 -6.44 11.17
N ILE A 86 5.52 -6.26 10.09
CA ILE A 86 5.21 -5.31 9.01
C ILE A 86 3.80 -5.57 8.46
N LYS A 87 3.09 -4.52 8.07
CA LYS A 87 1.73 -4.61 7.54
C LYS A 87 1.70 -3.99 6.16
N TRP A 88 1.70 -4.85 5.14
CA TRP A 88 1.70 -4.40 3.75
C TRP A 88 0.29 -4.05 3.27
N HIS A 89 0.15 -2.84 2.77
CA HIS A 89 -1.03 -2.33 2.08
C HIS A 89 -0.75 -2.33 0.59
N PHE A 90 -1.56 -3.05 -0.19
CA PHE A 90 -1.54 -2.90 -1.63
C PHE A 90 -2.49 -1.78 -2.04
N ILE A 91 -1.93 -0.73 -2.63
CA ILE A 91 -2.62 0.54 -2.89
C ILE A 91 -2.63 0.92 -4.37
N GLY A 92 -2.05 0.09 -5.23
CA GLY A 92 -2.06 0.23 -6.69
C GLY A 92 -3.22 -0.52 -7.34
N HIS A 93 -3.39 -0.35 -8.66
CA HIS A 93 -4.42 -1.07 -9.40
C HIS A 93 -4.06 -2.56 -9.55
N LEU A 94 -4.95 -3.45 -9.10
CA LEU A 94 -4.70 -4.89 -9.12
C LEU A 94 -5.14 -5.53 -10.44
N GLN A 95 -4.16 -5.89 -11.27
CA GLN A 95 -4.41 -6.65 -12.49
C GLN A 95 -4.72 -8.12 -12.19
N LYS A 96 -5.66 -8.71 -12.94
CA LYS A 96 -6.15 -10.09 -12.75
C LYS A 96 -5.04 -11.15 -12.68
N HIS A 97 -4.01 -11.05 -13.51
CA HIS A 97 -2.93 -12.04 -13.56
C HIS A 97 -1.96 -11.93 -12.36
N ASN A 98 -1.98 -10.81 -11.64
CA ASN A 98 -1.13 -10.57 -10.48
C ASN A 98 -1.80 -10.96 -9.15
N ILE A 99 -3.07 -11.39 -9.15
CA ILE A 99 -3.79 -11.76 -7.93
C ILE A 99 -3.04 -12.85 -7.16
N ASN A 100 -2.64 -13.94 -7.82
CA ASN A 100 -1.94 -15.05 -7.17
C ASN A 100 -0.59 -14.62 -6.58
N LYS A 101 0.14 -13.72 -7.26
CA LYS A 101 1.38 -13.15 -6.74
C LYS A 101 1.12 -12.28 -5.52
N LEU A 102 0.08 -11.45 -5.57
CA LEU A 102 -0.27 -10.57 -4.46
C LEU A 102 -0.65 -11.37 -3.21
N VAL A 103 -1.56 -12.36 -3.33
CA VAL A 103 -1.98 -13.13 -2.17
C VAL A 103 -0.84 -13.97 -1.57
N ALA A 104 0.22 -14.27 -2.33
CA ALA A 104 1.40 -14.97 -1.84
C ALA A 104 2.35 -14.07 -1.03
N VAL A 105 2.17 -12.76 -1.04
CA VAL A 105 3.01 -11.81 -0.29
C VAL A 105 2.94 -12.11 1.21
N PRO A 106 4.08 -12.33 1.89
CA PRO A 106 4.10 -12.50 3.34
C PRO A 106 3.68 -11.19 4.02
N ASN A 107 2.93 -11.29 5.11
CA ASN A 107 2.43 -10.14 5.86
C ASN A 107 1.59 -9.14 5.03
N LEU A 108 0.92 -9.62 3.96
CA LEU A 108 -0.12 -8.85 3.28
C LEU A 108 -1.25 -8.53 4.26
N HIS A 109 -1.42 -7.26 4.58
CA HIS A 109 -2.39 -6.81 5.57
C HIS A 109 -3.73 -6.44 4.94
N ILE A 110 -3.71 -5.72 3.81
CA ILE A 110 -4.92 -5.19 3.18
C ILE A 110 -4.73 -4.91 1.69
N LEU A 111 -5.78 -5.15 0.91
CA LEU A 111 -5.90 -4.73 -0.49
C LEU A 111 -6.88 -3.55 -0.57
N GLU A 112 -6.40 -2.35 -0.91
CA GLU A 112 -7.23 -1.14 -0.84
C GLU A 112 -7.98 -0.76 -2.13
N THR A 113 -7.78 -1.54 -3.19
CA THR A 113 -8.12 -1.15 -4.57
C THR A 113 -9.08 -2.10 -5.25
N VAL A 114 -9.99 -2.73 -4.48
CA VAL A 114 -11.04 -3.57 -5.05
C VAL A 114 -12.09 -2.66 -5.70
N ASP A 115 -12.21 -2.71 -7.02
CA ASP A 115 -13.12 -1.84 -7.79
C ASP A 115 -14.33 -2.57 -8.38
N SER A 116 -14.39 -3.90 -8.25
CA SER A 116 -15.42 -4.71 -8.90
C SER A 116 -15.69 -6.02 -8.18
N VAL A 117 -16.93 -6.51 -8.27
CA VAL A 117 -17.33 -7.83 -7.76
C VAL A 117 -16.48 -8.94 -8.36
N LYS A 118 -16.21 -8.87 -9.68
CA LYS A 118 -15.36 -9.86 -10.38
C LYS A 118 -13.94 -9.91 -9.82
N LEU A 119 -13.38 -8.76 -9.40
CA LEU A 119 -12.06 -8.72 -8.77
C LEU A 119 -12.11 -9.32 -7.36
N ALA A 120 -13.10 -8.90 -6.54
CA ALA A 120 -13.30 -9.44 -5.20
C ALA A 120 -13.47 -10.97 -5.19
N ASP A 121 -14.27 -11.51 -6.11
CA ASP A 121 -14.50 -12.96 -6.27
C ASP A 121 -13.21 -13.72 -6.54
N LYS A 122 -12.37 -13.18 -7.43
CA LYS A 122 -11.09 -13.80 -7.78
C LYS A 122 -10.07 -13.72 -6.66
N VAL A 123 -10.03 -12.58 -5.95
CA VAL A 123 -9.18 -12.41 -4.77
C VAL A 123 -9.60 -13.40 -3.69
N ASN A 124 -10.90 -13.48 -3.38
CA ASN A 124 -11.44 -14.43 -2.40
C ASN A 124 -11.10 -15.89 -2.76
N ALA A 125 -11.37 -16.30 -4.01
CA ALA A 125 -11.08 -17.65 -4.47
C ALA A 125 -9.57 -17.99 -4.47
N SER A 126 -8.70 -16.99 -4.64
CA SER A 126 -7.24 -17.17 -4.52
C SER A 126 -6.80 -17.23 -3.07
N TRP A 127 -7.39 -16.41 -2.20
CA TRP A 127 -7.09 -16.38 -0.77
C TRP A 127 -7.50 -17.65 -0.04
N GLN A 128 -8.67 -18.21 -0.35
CA GLN A 128 -9.17 -19.49 0.20
C GLN A 128 -8.26 -20.69 -0.08
N LYS A 129 -7.38 -20.60 -1.09
CA LYS A 129 -6.40 -21.66 -1.39
C LYS A 129 -5.21 -21.62 -0.45
N LYS A 130 -5.04 -20.56 0.36
CA LYS A 130 -4.00 -20.50 1.38
C LYS A 130 -4.44 -21.35 2.57
N ALA A 131 -3.50 -22.03 3.20
CA ALA A 131 -3.72 -22.79 4.43
C ALA A 131 -3.89 -21.87 5.68
N SER A 132 -4.35 -20.63 5.51
CA SER A 132 -4.56 -19.66 6.59
C SER A 132 -6.04 -19.50 6.85
N ASN A 133 -6.43 -19.48 8.13
CA ASN A 133 -7.80 -19.21 8.56
C ASN A 133 -8.08 -17.70 8.70
N GLU A 134 -7.10 -16.83 8.42
CA GLU A 134 -7.30 -15.39 8.49
C GLU A 134 -7.98 -14.84 7.23
N LYS A 135 -8.88 -13.88 7.42
CA LYS A 135 -9.55 -13.17 6.31
C LYS A 135 -8.65 -12.08 5.77
N LEU A 136 -8.59 -11.95 4.44
CA LEU A 136 -7.92 -10.79 3.82
C LEU A 136 -8.81 -9.56 3.99
N LYS A 137 -8.25 -8.51 4.58
CA LYS A 137 -8.91 -7.21 4.62
C LYS A 137 -8.88 -6.59 3.23
N VAL A 138 -9.99 -6.00 2.82
CA VAL A 138 -10.06 -5.23 1.58
C VAL A 138 -10.74 -3.89 1.80
N MET A 139 -10.48 -2.94 0.93
CA MET A 139 -11.30 -1.74 0.78
C MET A 139 -11.82 -1.65 -0.65
N VAL A 140 -13.01 -1.11 -0.78
CA VAL A 140 -13.62 -0.81 -2.07
C VAL A 140 -13.12 0.54 -2.54
N GLN A 141 -12.52 0.58 -3.72
CA GLN A 141 -12.11 1.83 -4.35
C GLN A 141 -13.29 2.45 -5.07
N VAL A 142 -13.69 3.63 -4.61
CA VAL A 142 -14.76 4.43 -5.22
C VAL A 142 -14.11 5.63 -5.91
N ASN A 143 -14.49 5.89 -7.16
CA ASN A 143 -14.09 7.13 -7.82
C ASN A 143 -14.96 8.28 -7.30
N THR A 144 -14.34 9.28 -6.68
CA THR A 144 -15.02 10.47 -6.16
C THR A 144 -14.77 11.72 -7.00
N SER A 145 -14.01 11.63 -8.10
CA SER A 145 -13.90 12.75 -9.04
C SER A 145 -15.19 12.89 -9.85
N SER A 146 -15.62 14.13 -10.08
CA SER A 146 -16.72 14.45 -10.99
C SER A 146 -16.32 14.37 -12.47
N GLU A 147 -15.13 13.84 -12.77
CA GLU A 147 -14.67 13.60 -14.13
C GLU A 147 -15.28 12.29 -14.61
N GLU A 148 -15.96 12.32 -15.77
CA GLU A 148 -16.61 11.17 -16.40
C GLU A 148 -15.60 10.06 -16.73
N SER A 149 -15.28 9.23 -15.74
CA SER A 149 -14.95 7.84 -15.99
C SER A 149 -16.26 7.07 -15.99
N ASN A 150 -16.51 6.24 -17.00
CA ASN A 150 -17.71 5.40 -17.20
C ASN A 150 -17.96 4.32 -16.11
N SER A 151 -17.73 4.64 -14.85
CA SER A 151 -18.26 3.90 -13.72
C SER A 151 -18.97 4.92 -12.84
N PRO A 152 -20.26 5.22 -13.12
CA PRO A 152 -21.07 5.95 -12.16
C PRO A 152 -20.97 5.31 -10.79
N PHE A 153 -21.23 6.11 -9.77
CA PHE A 153 -21.52 5.74 -8.39
C PHE A 153 -22.66 4.71 -8.28
N GLU A 154 -22.53 3.55 -8.91
CA GLU A 154 -23.33 2.39 -8.54
C GLU A 154 -22.77 1.92 -7.21
N PHE A 155 -23.54 2.16 -6.15
CA PHE A 155 -23.52 1.40 -4.91
C PHE A 155 -22.89 0.03 -5.17
N CYS A 156 -21.60 -0.12 -4.82
CA CYS A 156 -20.89 -1.33 -5.19
C CYS A 156 -21.60 -2.50 -4.49
N PRO A 157 -22.14 -3.50 -5.21
CA PRO A 157 -22.87 -4.62 -4.58
C PRO A 157 -22.01 -5.39 -3.57
N LEU A 158 -20.70 -5.14 -3.56
CA LEU A 158 -19.75 -5.56 -2.54
C LEU A 158 -20.15 -5.16 -1.11
N LEU A 159 -20.84 -4.03 -0.92
CA LEU A 159 -21.32 -3.62 0.41
C LEU A 159 -22.52 -4.47 0.90
N GLN A 160 -23.27 -5.10 -0.01
CA GLN A 160 -24.38 -5.99 0.34
C GLN A 160 -23.97 -7.46 0.46
N LYS A 161 -22.99 -7.90 -0.35
CA LYS A 161 -22.40 -9.24 -0.25
C LYS A 161 -21.21 -9.22 0.69
N GLY A 162 -21.47 -9.19 2.00
CA GLY A 162 -20.48 -9.64 2.98
C GLY A 162 -20.10 -11.07 2.64
N LYS A 163 -18.91 -11.27 2.08
CA LYS A 163 -18.37 -12.61 1.78
C LYS A 163 -17.64 -13.11 3.01
N ASP A 164 -17.83 -14.40 3.29
CA ASP A 164 -17.39 -15.00 4.55
C ASP A 164 -15.90 -14.82 4.83
N ASP A 165 -15.03 -14.64 3.82
CA ASP A 165 -13.57 -14.54 4.03
C ASP A 165 -12.93 -13.18 3.70
N VAL A 166 -13.75 -12.14 3.43
CA VAL A 166 -13.27 -10.79 3.07
C VAL A 166 -13.96 -9.76 3.95
N GLU A 167 -13.17 -9.04 4.74
CA GLU A 167 -13.64 -7.94 5.59
C GLU A 167 -13.51 -6.62 4.84
N VAL A 168 -14.61 -5.90 4.66
CA VAL A 168 -14.64 -4.58 4.02
C VAL A 168 -14.28 -3.50 5.04
N GLY A 169 -13.18 -2.78 4.81
CA GLY A 169 -12.74 -1.63 5.61
C GLY A 169 -13.36 -0.30 5.19
N SER A 170 -13.28 0.70 6.07
CA SER A 170 -13.75 2.08 5.83
C SER A 170 -12.83 2.89 4.90
N THR A 171 -13.37 4.02 4.39
CA THR A 171 -12.75 4.95 3.43
C THR A 171 -11.32 5.40 3.79
N ASN A 172 -10.41 5.37 2.82
CA ASN A 172 -9.06 5.94 2.93
C ASN A 172 -8.96 7.31 2.25
N VAL A 173 -8.43 8.30 2.95
CA VAL A 173 -8.02 9.59 2.37
C VAL A 173 -6.49 9.59 2.27
N ARG A 174 -5.95 9.75 1.06
CA ARG A 174 -4.50 9.83 0.82
C ARG A 174 -4.05 11.29 0.86
N VAL A 175 -3.38 11.67 1.94
CA VAL A 175 -2.74 12.99 2.06
C VAL A 175 -1.27 12.86 1.73
N GLY A 176 -0.79 13.60 0.73
CA GLY A 176 0.62 13.59 0.33
C GLY A 176 1.50 14.26 1.38
N SER A 177 2.49 13.53 1.89
CA SER A 177 3.60 14.07 2.68
C SER A 177 4.86 13.23 2.42
N THR A 178 6.00 13.88 2.32
CA THR A 178 7.26 13.22 1.94
C THR A 178 7.91 12.56 3.16
N ILE A 179 7.85 11.23 3.24
CA ILE A 179 8.53 10.43 4.28
C ILE A 179 9.92 9.97 3.82
N PHE A 180 10.05 9.64 2.53
CA PHE A 180 11.23 8.97 1.98
C PHE A 180 12.07 9.88 1.05
N GLY A 181 11.89 11.19 1.11
CA GLY A 181 12.54 12.13 0.18
C GLY A 181 12.14 11.92 -1.30
N ASP A 182 12.90 12.52 -2.21
CA ASP A 182 12.64 12.50 -3.65
C ASP A 182 12.71 11.10 -4.27
N ARG A 183 11.92 10.88 -5.32
CA ARG A 183 11.93 9.61 -6.07
C ARG A 183 13.25 9.47 -6.82
N VAL A 184 13.98 8.39 -6.56
CA VAL A 184 15.18 8.05 -7.34
C VAL A 184 14.75 7.20 -8.52
N TYR A 185 14.65 7.80 -9.71
CA TYR A 185 14.42 7.06 -10.94
C TYR A 185 15.74 6.48 -11.45
N LYS A 186 15.85 5.15 -11.56
CA LYS A 186 16.91 4.55 -12.37
C LYS A 186 16.62 4.90 -13.84
N LYS A 187 17.44 5.75 -14.45
CA LYS A 187 17.39 5.95 -15.91
C LYS A 187 17.62 4.59 -16.58
N PRO A 188 16.76 4.14 -17.51
CA PRO A 188 17.09 2.97 -18.31
C PRO A 188 18.39 3.23 -19.06
N ALA A 189 19.28 2.24 -19.12
CA ALA A 189 20.48 2.30 -19.91
C ALA A 189 20.09 2.64 -21.36
N LYS A 190 20.64 3.71 -21.92
CA LYS A 190 20.47 4.02 -23.35
C LYS A 190 21.06 2.84 -24.13
N GLY A 191 20.20 2.04 -24.75
CA GLY A 191 20.62 1.06 -25.74
C GLY A 191 21.35 1.77 -26.88
N GLU A 192 22.51 1.22 -27.25
CA GLU A 192 23.26 1.59 -28.44
C GLU A 192 22.34 1.54 -29.65
N ALA A 193 22.29 2.64 -30.40
CA ALA A 193 21.56 2.70 -31.66
C ALA A 193 22.27 1.79 -32.67
N ASN A 194 21.63 0.68 -33.02
CA ASN A 194 22.00 -0.08 -34.21
C ASN A 194 21.78 0.80 -35.44
N VAL A 195 22.88 1.30 -36.01
CA VAL A 195 22.93 1.80 -37.38
C VAL A 195 22.83 0.59 -38.29
N ALA A 196 21.63 0.26 -38.75
CA ALA A 196 21.42 -0.68 -39.84
C ALA A 196 21.32 0.13 -41.14
N SER A 197 22.30 -0.11 -41.99
CA SER A 197 22.41 0.29 -43.39
C SER A 197 21.19 -0.14 -44.19
N ASN A 198 20.72 0.76 -45.07
CA ASN A 198 20.16 0.42 -46.37
C ASN A 198 20.34 1.62 -47.30
#